data_AF-A0A089I2H0-F1
#
_entry.id   AF-A0A089I2H0-F1
#
_cell.length_a   1.000
_cell.length_b   1.000
_cell.length_c   1.000
_cell.angle_alpha   90.00
_cell.angle_beta   90.00
_cell.angle_gamma   90.00
#
_symmetry.space_group_name_H-M   'P 1'
#
loop_
_entity.id
_entity.type
_entity.pdbx_description
1 polymer ?
#
loop_
_entity_poly.entity_id
_entity_poly.type
_entity_poly.pdbx_seq_one_letter_code
_entity_poly.pdbx_strand_id
1 'polypeptide(L)'
;MESTLETILDEMKQEIDNWIAYISDKDAEKIVKRTKLQVGIHGHALLEYAKGRVDVTDDELNLTLPGGKAIPGELLSEEEVREQIVPELASYMQHKLNALPPALIDYQFTFDGKFRTREGGVNVRILEFVDETKKQQLLERISIYIADKLEAGKYPTKPLETFFLSRHLLDERLFPDTDPGVIISVFENIQQVNKGNKHLAEHRNNVTGALRNWVESHWLPCYFDNIGTQWQKEYKKRSDARLENMEQGPIELALYAAILILKYEPSYSRSVGLAILNCAIELGSAQAKRLTKEGSGTFAKEDVSFRDELAECTANDVFAEVTIAIKQETEESYAQALRFLTHLLSLGFPKSYQIKLKSSVKQWLPMKGLAKSSTHRFFANALEYPNLHPLLEEYARVAMEPFEWYADTEGEKNCMPGSYAVFGLGLTDQDYFPLVEQYMGMVDEEHQSVQNHFTVALAERHGIHLETIPTLVKCMLHSTDSMKLKIHTDMEDEAHLRLLLDQVRGLQNYEVEHIVYLIWGGADKLKKIAAKAEGDRGKWLFELAQATGRS
;
A
#
# COMPACT_ATOMS: atom_id res chain seq x y z
N MET A 1 -48.49 5.88 -29.60
CA MET A 1 -47.15 5.30 -29.42
C MET A 1 -46.09 6.38 -29.64
N GLU A 2 -46.09 7.11 -30.77
CA GLU A 2 -45.16 8.25 -31.00
C GLU A 2 -45.11 9.27 -29.85
N SER A 3 -46.27 9.75 -29.37
CA SER A 3 -46.33 10.70 -28.24
C SER A 3 -45.77 10.18 -26.91
N THR A 4 -45.61 8.87 -26.72
CA THR A 4 -45.07 8.28 -25.49
C THR A 4 -43.56 8.12 -25.58
N LEU A 5 -43.03 7.79 -26.76
CA LEU A 5 -41.59 7.69 -27.00
C LEU A 5 -40.92 9.06 -26.93
N GLU A 6 -41.55 10.09 -27.50
CA GLU A 6 -41.05 11.47 -27.46
C GLU A 6 -40.93 11.99 -26.03
N THR A 7 -41.92 11.72 -25.18
CA THR A 7 -41.86 12.07 -23.75
C THR A 7 -40.72 11.36 -23.03
N ILE A 8 -40.49 10.06 -23.30
CA ILE A 8 -39.38 9.30 -22.69
C ILE A 8 -38.03 9.86 -23.15
N LEU A 9 -37.90 10.21 -24.43
CA LEU A 9 -36.70 10.83 -24.99
C LEU A 9 -36.42 12.20 -24.37
N ASP A 10 -37.45 13.01 -24.13
CA ASP A 10 -37.30 14.31 -23.48
C ASP A 10 -36.88 14.17 -22.01
N GLU A 11 -37.44 13.19 -21.28
CA GLU A 11 -36.98 12.85 -19.92
C GLU A 11 -35.50 12.41 -19.92
N MET A 12 -35.09 11.59 -20.91
CA MET A 12 -33.69 11.19 -21.07
C MET A 12 -32.76 12.38 -21.35
N LYS A 13 -33.17 13.29 -22.22
CA LYS A 13 -32.41 14.52 -22.53
C LYS A 13 -32.33 15.44 -21.31
N GLN A 14 -33.39 15.52 -20.51
CA GLN A 14 -33.41 16.28 -19.28
C GLN A 14 -32.43 15.72 -18.24
N GLU A 15 -32.36 14.40 -18.08
CA GLU A 15 -31.39 13.80 -17.17
C GLU A 15 -29.94 13.92 -17.67
N ILE A 16 -29.72 13.87 -18.99
CA ILE A 16 -28.42 14.24 -19.57
C ILE A 16 -28.04 15.68 -19.21
N ASP A 17 -28.98 16.62 -19.26
CA ASP A 17 -28.74 18.02 -18.90
C ASP A 17 -28.47 18.19 -17.40
N ASN A 18 -29.18 17.45 -16.54
CA ASN A 18 -28.93 17.43 -15.10
C ASN A 18 -27.52 16.92 -14.79
N TRP A 19 -27.11 15.82 -15.43
CA TRP A 19 -25.76 15.27 -15.28
C TRP A 19 -24.69 16.25 -15.79
N ILE A 20 -24.91 16.90 -16.95
CA ILE A 20 -24.01 17.94 -17.46
C ILE A 20 -23.86 19.10 -16.48
N ALA A 21 -24.96 19.57 -15.91
CA ALA A 21 -24.94 20.64 -14.91
C ALA A 21 -24.17 20.21 -13.66
N TYR A 22 -24.36 18.97 -13.21
CA TYR A 22 -23.64 18.39 -12.08
C TYR A 22 -22.13 18.33 -12.31
N ILE A 23 -21.66 17.83 -13.46
CA ILE A 23 -20.22 17.74 -13.74
C ILE A 23 -19.58 19.13 -13.95
N SER A 24 -20.36 20.10 -14.41
CA SER A 24 -19.90 21.47 -14.67
C SER A 24 -19.76 22.33 -13.41
N ASP A 25 -20.28 21.89 -12.26
CA ASP A 25 -20.18 22.60 -10.97
C ASP A 25 -18.73 22.62 -10.42
N LYS A 26 -17.87 21.72 -10.90
CA LYS A 26 -16.48 21.60 -10.46
C LYS A 26 -15.56 22.51 -11.29
N ASP A 27 -14.58 23.13 -10.62
CA ASP A 27 -13.50 23.87 -11.30
C ASP A 27 -12.53 22.90 -12.00
N ALA A 28 -12.92 22.49 -13.20
CA ALA A 28 -12.22 21.48 -13.97
C ALA A 28 -10.79 21.89 -14.32
N GLU A 29 -10.60 23.18 -14.63
CA GLU A 29 -9.29 23.77 -14.91
C GLU A 29 -8.33 23.63 -13.73
N LYS A 30 -8.80 23.90 -12.51
CA LYS A 30 -7.99 23.73 -11.30
C LYS A 30 -7.67 22.27 -11.02
N ILE A 31 -8.61 21.36 -11.27
CA ILE A 31 -8.41 19.91 -11.06
C ILE A 31 -7.33 19.38 -12.02
N VAL A 32 -7.48 19.64 -13.31
CA VAL A 32 -6.56 19.15 -14.35
C VAL A 32 -5.16 19.75 -14.18
N LYS A 33 -5.02 20.97 -13.63
CA LYS A 33 -3.72 21.59 -13.34
C LYS A 33 -2.92 20.93 -12.21
N ARG A 34 -3.51 20.01 -11.45
CA ARG A 34 -2.80 19.29 -10.36
C ARG A 34 -1.67 18.41 -10.87
N THR A 35 -1.77 17.91 -12.10
CA THR A 35 -0.76 17.08 -12.74
C THR A 35 -0.83 17.22 -14.27
N LYS A 36 0.32 17.14 -14.94
CA LYS A 36 0.38 17.15 -16.41
C LYS A 36 -0.23 15.89 -17.04
N LEU A 37 -0.34 14.80 -16.27
CA LEU A 37 -0.85 13.51 -16.72
C LEU A 37 -2.38 13.42 -16.75
N GLN A 38 -3.08 14.47 -16.32
CA GLN A 38 -4.53 14.57 -16.43
C GLN A 38 -4.86 15.50 -17.61
N VAL A 39 -5.77 15.08 -18.49
CA VAL A 39 -6.26 15.91 -19.62
C VAL A 39 -7.78 16.06 -19.66
N GLY A 40 -8.48 15.43 -18.69
CA GLY A 40 -9.88 15.68 -18.36
C GLY A 40 -10.28 15.00 -17.05
N ILE A 41 -11.59 14.98 -16.75
CA ILE A 41 -12.13 14.45 -15.48
C ILE A 41 -13.06 13.28 -15.74
N HIS A 42 -13.98 13.43 -16.70
CA HIS A 42 -15.02 12.46 -17.01
C HIS A 42 -14.68 11.74 -18.31
N GLY A 43 -14.58 10.41 -18.24
CA GLY A 43 -14.31 9.54 -19.39
C GLY A 43 -15.47 8.61 -19.75
N HIS A 44 -16.53 8.58 -18.94
CA HIS A 44 -17.70 7.76 -19.19
C HIS A 44 -18.97 8.41 -18.61
N ALA A 45 -20.13 8.01 -19.15
CA ALA A 45 -21.44 8.24 -18.57
C ALA A 45 -22.34 7.04 -18.87
N LEU A 46 -23.23 6.69 -17.94
CA LEU A 46 -24.22 5.63 -18.10
C LEU A 46 -25.62 6.19 -17.96
N LEU A 47 -26.46 5.98 -18.98
CA LEU A 47 -27.89 6.17 -18.89
C LEU A 47 -28.59 4.87 -18.50
N GLU A 48 -29.24 4.85 -17.35
CA GLU A 48 -30.10 3.73 -16.93
C GLU A 48 -31.57 4.09 -17.13
N TYR A 49 -32.29 3.24 -17.89
CA TYR A 49 -33.74 3.31 -18.01
C TYR A 49 -34.39 2.05 -17.43
N ALA A 50 -35.21 2.24 -16.39
CA ALA A 50 -35.95 1.14 -15.77
C ALA A 50 -37.30 1.61 -15.21
N LYS A 51 -38.39 0.92 -15.59
CA LYS A 51 -39.75 1.18 -15.07
C LYS A 51 -40.20 2.65 -15.22
N GLY A 52 -39.86 3.29 -16.34
CA GLY A 52 -40.19 4.70 -16.58
C GLY A 52 -39.41 5.70 -15.72
N ARG A 53 -38.26 5.29 -15.18
CA ARG A 53 -37.29 6.20 -14.56
C ARG A 53 -36.04 6.22 -15.40
N VAL A 54 -35.49 7.41 -15.60
CA VAL A 54 -34.17 7.64 -16.19
C VAL A 54 -33.24 8.12 -15.11
N ASP A 55 -31.99 7.65 -15.14
CA ASP A 55 -30.89 8.19 -14.36
C ASP A 55 -29.64 8.26 -15.24
N VAL A 56 -28.77 9.24 -14.98
CA VAL A 56 -27.49 9.38 -15.68
C VAL A 56 -26.37 9.52 -14.65
N THR A 57 -25.45 8.57 -14.62
CA THR A 57 -24.38 8.50 -13.63
C THR A 57 -23.00 8.42 -14.28
N ASP A 58 -21.96 8.72 -13.50
CA ASP A 58 -20.56 8.40 -13.81
C ASP A 58 -20.25 6.93 -13.46
N ASP A 59 -21.10 5.97 -13.84
CA ASP A 59 -20.83 4.54 -13.65
C ASP A 59 -20.37 3.90 -14.96
N GLU A 60 -19.41 2.96 -14.89
CA GLU A 60 -19.02 2.16 -16.05
C GLU A 60 -19.95 0.94 -16.22
N LEU A 61 -20.54 0.79 -17.41
CA LEU A 61 -21.38 -0.36 -17.72
C LEU A 61 -20.54 -1.55 -18.17
N ASN A 62 -20.68 -2.69 -17.46
CA ASN A 62 -20.11 -3.94 -17.92
C ASN A 62 -20.99 -4.59 -19.00
N LEU A 63 -20.66 -4.34 -20.28
CA LEU A 63 -21.38 -4.86 -21.45
C LEU A 63 -21.41 -6.39 -21.56
N THR A 64 -20.57 -7.10 -20.79
CA THR A 64 -20.50 -8.58 -20.82
C THR A 64 -21.54 -9.27 -19.93
N LEU A 65 -22.22 -8.53 -19.05
CA LEU A 65 -23.25 -9.12 -18.19
C LEU A 65 -24.55 -9.31 -18.98
N PRO A 66 -25.14 -10.53 -18.98
CA PRO A 66 -26.40 -10.77 -19.67
C PRO A 66 -27.53 -9.92 -19.08
N GLY A 67 -28.38 -9.38 -19.96
CA GLY A 67 -29.57 -8.62 -19.58
C GLY A 67 -30.46 -9.41 -18.61
N GLY A 68 -31.04 -8.71 -17.63
CA GLY A 68 -31.98 -9.32 -16.69
C GLY A 68 -33.20 -9.93 -17.39
N LYS A 69 -33.87 -10.89 -16.72
CA LYS A 69 -35.08 -11.57 -17.24
C LYS A 69 -36.17 -10.55 -17.62
N ALA A 70 -36.91 -10.82 -18.68
CA ALA A 70 -38.07 -10.03 -19.09
C ALA A 70 -39.10 -9.91 -17.95
N ILE A 71 -39.58 -8.69 -17.70
CA ILE A 71 -40.58 -8.38 -16.67
C ILE A 71 -41.79 -7.71 -17.34
N PRO A 72 -43.03 -8.19 -17.14
CA PRO A 72 -44.21 -7.56 -17.72
C PRO A 72 -44.40 -6.12 -17.20
N GLY A 73 -44.53 -5.14 -18.09
CA GLY A 73 -44.84 -3.75 -17.74
C GLY A 73 -43.90 -2.67 -18.30
N GLU A 74 -42.86 -3.03 -19.06
CA GLU A 74 -41.94 -2.06 -19.69
C GLU A 74 -42.51 -1.48 -21.01
N LEU A 75 -42.22 -0.21 -21.25
CA LEU A 75 -42.82 0.56 -22.34
C LEU A 75 -42.07 0.46 -23.67
N LEU A 76 -40.76 0.19 -23.64
CA LEU A 76 -39.87 0.20 -24.82
C LEU A 76 -39.61 -1.22 -25.36
N SER A 77 -39.52 -1.36 -26.68
CA SER A 77 -38.95 -2.54 -27.33
C SER A 77 -37.44 -2.39 -27.58
N GLU A 78 -36.72 -3.49 -27.74
CA GLU A 78 -35.30 -3.47 -28.14
C GLU A 78 -35.07 -2.74 -29.48
N GLU A 79 -35.98 -2.92 -30.44
CA GLU A 79 -35.93 -2.25 -31.75
C GLU A 79 -36.06 -0.72 -31.61
N GLU A 80 -37.01 -0.24 -30.80
CA GLU A 80 -37.17 1.19 -30.50
C GLU A 80 -35.93 1.78 -29.84
N VAL A 81 -35.30 1.05 -28.91
CA VAL A 81 -34.06 1.48 -28.26
C VAL A 81 -32.93 1.64 -29.28
N ARG A 82 -32.69 0.63 -30.12
CA ARG A 82 -31.55 0.61 -31.04
C ARG A 82 -31.70 1.55 -32.23
N GLU A 83 -32.91 1.63 -32.80
CA GLU A 83 -33.11 2.33 -34.07
C GLU A 83 -33.59 3.78 -33.90
N GLN A 84 -34.26 4.10 -32.78
CA GLN A 84 -34.85 5.43 -32.57
C GLN A 84 -34.18 6.19 -31.42
N ILE A 85 -33.99 5.55 -30.27
CA ILE A 85 -33.46 6.22 -29.07
C ILE A 85 -31.95 6.44 -29.16
N VAL A 86 -31.18 5.40 -29.48
CA VAL A 86 -29.71 5.48 -29.53
C VAL A 86 -29.20 6.58 -30.47
N PRO A 87 -29.66 6.68 -31.74
CA PRO A 87 -29.16 7.73 -32.65
C PRO A 87 -29.47 9.15 -32.18
N GLU A 88 -30.68 9.37 -31.65
CA GLU A 88 -31.11 10.68 -31.13
C GLU A 88 -30.30 11.10 -29.90
N LEU A 89 -30.11 10.18 -28.95
CA LEU A 89 -29.30 10.45 -27.76
C LEU A 89 -27.82 10.64 -28.09
N ALA A 90 -27.28 9.89 -29.05
CA ALA A 90 -25.89 10.05 -29.51
C ALA A 90 -25.66 11.45 -30.11
N SER A 91 -26.57 11.90 -30.98
CA SER A 91 -26.53 13.24 -31.57
C SER A 91 -26.65 14.34 -30.50
N TYR A 92 -27.61 14.19 -29.58
CA TYR A 92 -27.81 15.15 -28.49
C TYR A 92 -26.58 15.25 -27.58
N MET A 93 -26.04 14.11 -27.14
CA MET A 93 -24.85 14.05 -26.30
C MET A 93 -23.63 14.64 -27.03
N GLN A 94 -23.42 14.31 -28.31
CA GLN A 94 -22.31 14.86 -29.08
C GLN A 94 -22.37 16.40 -29.17
N HIS A 95 -23.55 16.96 -29.41
CA HIS A 95 -23.74 18.40 -29.42
C HIS A 95 -23.41 19.03 -28.06
N LYS A 96 -23.82 18.38 -26.96
CA LYS A 96 -23.50 18.85 -25.61
C LYS A 96 -22.01 18.78 -25.30
N LEU A 97 -21.34 17.68 -25.63
CA LEU A 97 -19.88 17.52 -25.44
C LEU A 97 -19.09 18.62 -26.15
N ASN A 98 -19.49 19.00 -27.37
CA ASN A 98 -18.85 20.07 -28.13
C ASN A 98 -18.98 21.46 -27.47
N ALA A 99 -19.99 21.66 -26.61
CA ALA A 99 -20.21 22.91 -25.90
C ALA A 99 -19.52 22.97 -24.53
N LEU A 100 -19.00 21.84 -24.03
CA LEU A 100 -18.36 21.77 -22.72
C LEU A 100 -16.92 22.30 -22.75
N PRO A 101 -16.45 22.90 -21.64
CA PRO A 101 -15.03 23.16 -21.43
C PRO A 101 -14.17 21.92 -21.68
N PRO A 102 -13.07 22.03 -22.46
CA PRO A 102 -12.21 20.89 -22.76
C PRO A 102 -11.66 20.17 -21.52
N ALA A 103 -11.46 20.88 -20.40
CA ALA A 103 -10.93 20.29 -19.17
C ALA A 103 -11.89 19.32 -18.45
N LEU A 104 -13.19 19.32 -18.78
CA LEU A 104 -14.17 18.43 -18.13
C LEU A 104 -14.08 17.00 -18.67
N ILE A 105 -13.95 16.86 -19.98
CA ILE A 105 -13.99 15.57 -20.66
C ILE A 105 -12.56 15.09 -20.92
N ASP A 106 -12.28 13.82 -20.62
CA ASP A 106 -10.98 13.22 -20.90
C ASP A 106 -10.71 13.12 -22.42
N TYR A 107 -9.55 12.61 -22.82
CA TYR A 107 -9.23 12.41 -24.23
C TYR A 107 -10.21 11.44 -24.92
N GLN A 108 -10.84 10.57 -24.13
CA GLN A 108 -11.88 9.64 -24.54
C GLN A 108 -13.13 9.84 -23.68
N PHE A 109 -14.29 9.69 -24.31
CA PHE A 109 -15.57 9.65 -23.63
C PHE A 109 -16.48 8.57 -24.19
N THR A 110 -17.06 7.75 -23.32
CA THR A 110 -18.01 6.70 -23.69
C THR A 110 -19.35 6.92 -23.00
N PHE A 111 -20.41 7.02 -23.79
CA PHE A 111 -21.77 7.08 -23.28
C PHE A 111 -22.46 5.74 -23.52
N ASP A 112 -22.71 5.01 -22.44
CA ASP A 112 -23.35 3.70 -22.45
C ASP A 112 -24.80 3.80 -21.98
N GLY A 113 -25.64 2.88 -22.45
CA GLY A 113 -27.05 2.83 -22.12
C GLY A 113 -27.46 1.44 -21.65
N LYS A 114 -28.19 1.41 -20.54
CA LYS A 114 -28.79 0.20 -19.96
C LYS A 114 -30.29 0.37 -19.89
N PHE A 115 -30.98 -0.31 -20.79
CA PHE A 115 -32.41 -0.18 -20.99
C PHE A 115 -33.14 -1.44 -20.53
N ARG A 116 -34.20 -1.29 -19.75
CA ARG A 116 -35.19 -2.36 -19.58
C ARG A 116 -36.24 -2.27 -20.67
N THR A 117 -36.34 -3.32 -21.48
CA THR A 117 -37.28 -3.45 -22.58
C THR A 117 -38.28 -4.58 -22.33
N ARG A 118 -39.28 -4.69 -23.20
CA ARG A 118 -40.26 -5.80 -23.18
C ARG A 118 -39.60 -7.16 -23.40
N GLU A 119 -38.52 -7.20 -24.16
CA GLU A 119 -37.77 -8.39 -24.53
C GLU A 119 -36.70 -8.76 -23.48
N GLY A 120 -36.27 -7.81 -22.64
CA GLY A 120 -35.28 -8.01 -21.59
C GLY A 120 -34.40 -6.78 -21.33
N GLY A 121 -33.29 -6.97 -20.60
CA GLY A 121 -32.28 -5.92 -20.45
C GLY A 121 -31.44 -5.76 -21.72
N VAL A 122 -31.33 -4.53 -22.24
CA VAL A 122 -30.57 -4.16 -23.42
C VAL A 122 -29.44 -3.22 -23.00
N ASN A 123 -28.20 -3.67 -23.14
CA ASN A 123 -27.00 -2.87 -22.89
C ASN A 123 -26.39 -2.45 -24.25
N VAL A 124 -26.18 -1.15 -24.47
CA VAL A 124 -25.69 -0.62 -25.74
C VAL A 124 -24.72 0.54 -25.55
N ARG A 125 -23.72 0.64 -26.44
CA ARG A 125 -22.87 1.83 -26.59
C ARG A 125 -23.65 2.87 -27.39
N ILE A 126 -24.00 4.00 -26.77
CA ILE A 126 -24.76 5.09 -27.40
C ILE A 126 -23.82 5.99 -28.20
N LEU A 127 -22.75 6.47 -27.57
CA LEU A 127 -21.76 7.34 -28.20
C LEU A 127 -20.36 6.96 -27.76
N GLU A 128 -19.43 7.04 -28.69
CA GLU A 128 -18.00 6.97 -28.42
C GLU A 128 -17.31 8.15 -29.06
N PHE A 129 -16.61 8.93 -28.25
CA PHE A 129 -15.93 10.14 -28.67
C PHE A 129 -14.44 10.07 -28.28
N VAL A 130 -13.57 10.46 -29.21
CA VAL A 130 -12.12 10.54 -29.00
C VAL A 130 -11.62 11.88 -29.53
N ASP A 131 -10.96 12.63 -28.66
CA ASP A 131 -10.23 13.85 -29.01
C ASP A 131 -8.77 13.48 -29.34
N GLU A 132 -8.50 13.30 -30.63
CA GLU A 132 -7.16 12.95 -31.13
C GLU A 132 -6.09 14.00 -30.77
N THR A 133 -6.47 15.28 -30.63
CA THR A 133 -5.51 16.32 -30.25
C THR A 133 -5.08 16.16 -28.80
N LYS A 134 -6.04 15.94 -27.89
CA LYS A 134 -5.73 15.63 -26.48
C LYS A 134 -4.96 14.33 -26.33
N LYS A 135 -5.32 13.30 -27.10
CA LYS A 135 -4.62 12.01 -27.11
C LYS A 135 -3.13 12.19 -27.40
N GLN A 136 -2.78 12.92 -28.46
CA GLN A 136 -1.38 13.19 -28.82
C GLN A 136 -0.66 14.02 -27.75
N GLN A 137 -1.32 15.03 -27.19
CA GLN A 137 -0.75 15.82 -26.10
C GLN A 137 -0.49 14.96 -24.85
N LEU A 138 -1.40 14.05 -24.51
CA LEU A 138 -1.23 13.16 -23.36
C LEU A 138 -0.05 12.21 -23.57
N LEU A 139 0.09 11.61 -24.76
CA LEU A 139 1.21 10.74 -25.11
C LEU A 139 2.57 11.46 -24.98
N GLU A 140 2.66 12.70 -25.47
CA GLU A 140 3.87 13.52 -25.33
C GLU A 140 4.18 13.80 -23.84
N ARG A 141 3.16 14.19 -23.05
CA ARG A 141 3.32 14.46 -21.62
C ARG A 141 3.75 13.23 -20.83
N ILE A 142 3.22 12.04 -21.15
CA ILE A 142 3.62 10.77 -20.54
C ILE A 142 5.08 10.47 -20.87
N SER A 143 5.47 10.60 -22.14
CA SER A 143 6.85 10.34 -22.59
C SER A 143 7.85 11.25 -21.89
N ILE A 144 7.56 12.56 -21.82
CA ILE A 144 8.39 13.54 -21.09
C ILE A 144 8.44 13.20 -19.61
N TYR A 145 7.31 12.82 -19.00
CA TYR A 145 7.27 12.47 -17.58
C TYR A 145 8.15 11.25 -17.27
N ILE A 146 8.07 10.18 -18.06
CA ILE A 146 8.88 8.98 -17.85
C ILE A 146 10.36 9.32 -17.95
N ALA A 147 10.78 10.03 -18.99
CA ALA A 147 12.18 10.44 -19.18
C ALA A 147 12.69 11.34 -18.04
N ASP A 148 11.95 12.41 -17.72
CA ASP A 148 12.41 13.44 -16.79
C ASP A 148 12.30 13.04 -15.31
N LYS A 149 11.32 12.20 -14.95
CA LYS A 149 10.99 11.89 -13.55
C LYS A 149 11.39 10.49 -13.14
N LEU A 150 11.27 9.50 -14.02
CA LEU A 150 11.53 8.11 -13.69
C LEU A 150 12.93 7.69 -14.14
N GLU A 151 13.29 7.90 -15.40
CA GLU A 151 14.60 7.51 -15.94
C GLU A 151 15.73 8.38 -15.38
N ALA A 152 15.52 9.70 -15.31
CA ALA A 152 16.51 10.60 -14.69
C ALA A 152 16.56 10.48 -13.14
N GLY A 153 15.51 9.92 -12.51
CA GLY A 153 15.50 9.40 -11.14
C GLY A 153 15.94 10.33 -10.00
N LYS A 154 15.75 11.65 -10.11
CA LYS A 154 16.34 12.61 -9.14
C LYS A 154 15.55 12.80 -7.85
N TYR A 155 14.22 12.63 -7.88
CA TYR A 155 13.35 12.93 -6.75
C TYR A 155 12.14 11.99 -6.71
N PRO A 156 11.57 11.71 -5.52
CA PRO A 156 10.32 10.99 -5.38
C PRO A 156 9.18 11.63 -6.19
N THR A 157 8.29 10.79 -6.71
CA THR A 157 7.11 11.21 -7.47
C THR A 157 5.92 11.48 -6.56
N LYS A 158 4.83 12.07 -7.08
CA LYS A 158 3.59 12.25 -6.31
C LYS A 158 2.63 11.07 -6.53
N PRO A 159 1.88 10.62 -5.51
CA PRO A 159 0.92 9.53 -5.66
C PRO A 159 -0.12 9.76 -6.76
N LEU A 160 -0.61 10.99 -6.90
CA LEU A 160 -1.55 11.36 -7.96
C LEU A 160 -0.96 11.16 -9.37
N GLU A 161 0.34 11.40 -9.56
CA GLU A 161 1.00 11.18 -10.86
C GLU A 161 1.07 9.68 -11.17
N THR A 162 1.35 8.85 -10.17
CA THR A 162 1.33 7.39 -10.30
C THR A 162 -0.08 6.87 -10.58
N PHE A 163 -1.10 7.41 -9.92
CA PHE A 163 -2.50 7.06 -10.15
C PHE A 163 -2.90 7.19 -11.63
N PHE A 164 -2.53 8.31 -12.26
CA PHE A 164 -2.84 8.53 -13.69
C PHE A 164 -1.92 7.70 -14.60
N LEU A 165 -0.61 7.71 -14.35
CA LEU A 165 0.34 6.99 -15.20
C LEU A 165 0.03 5.49 -15.26
N SER A 166 -0.31 4.86 -14.12
CA SER A 166 -0.60 3.43 -14.09
C SER A 166 -1.84 3.04 -14.87
N ARG A 167 -2.86 3.91 -14.92
CA ARG A 167 -4.06 3.71 -15.73
C ARG A 167 -3.78 3.93 -17.22
N HIS A 168 -3.06 5.00 -17.54
CA HIS A 168 -2.73 5.34 -18.92
C HIS A 168 -1.90 4.26 -19.59
N LEU A 169 -0.88 3.71 -18.91
CA LEU A 169 -0.04 2.64 -19.48
C LEU A 169 -0.78 1.33 -19.74
N LEU A 170 -1.91 1.11 -19.09
CA LEU A 170 -2.77 -0.08 -19.26
C LEU A 170 -3.98 0.19 -20.17
N ASP A 171 -4.10 1.39 -20.70
CA ASP A 171 -5.16 1.78 -21.63
C ASP A 171 -4.78 1.37 -23.06
N GLU A 172 -5.41 0.31 -23.56
CA GLU A 172 -5.18 -0.25 -24.90
C GLU A 172 -5.52 0.74 -26.04
N ARG A 173 -6.30 1.79 -25.79
CA ARG A 173 -6.63 2.80 -26.81
C ARG A 173 -5.57 3.88 -26.88
N LEU A 174 -4.93 4.17 -25.75
CA LEU A 174 -3.79 5.07 -25.68
C LEU A 174 -2.50 4.37 -26.12
N PHE A 175 -2.36 3.10 -25.77
CA PHE A 175 -1.18 2.25 -25.96
C PHE A 175 -1.55 0.85 -26.50
N PRO A 176 -1.93 0.72 -27.79
CA PRO A 176 -2.46 -0.52 -28.36
C PRO A 176 -1.44 -1.66 -28.48
N ASP A 177 -0.16 -1.34 -28.69
CA ASP A 177 0.90 -2.32 -28.99
C ASP A 177 2.04 -2.28 -27.95
N THR A 178 1.76 -1.84 -26.72
CA THR A 178 2.81 -1.69 -25.71
C THR A 178 3.26 -3.03 -25.16
N ASP A 179 4.58 -3.21 -25.11
CA ASP A 179 5.23 -4.35 -24.50
C ASP A 179 4.99 -4.39 -22.97
N PRO A 180 4.39 -5.47 -22.42
CA PRO A 180 4.31 -5.74 -20.99
C PRO A 180 5.60 -5.46 -20.22
N GLY A 181 6.76 -5.81 -20.78
CA GLY A 181 8.06 -5.61 -20.15
C GLY A 181 8.39 -4.13 -19.92
N VAL A 182 8.00 -3.26 -20.85
CA VAL A 182 8.17 -1.80 -20.73
C VAL A 182 7.28 -1.25 -19.62
N ILE A 183 6.01 -1.67 -19.57
CA ILE A 183 5.06 -1.23 -18.52
C ILE A 183 5.57 -1.65 -17.14
N ILE A 184 6.00 -2.92 -16.99
CA ILE A 184 6.58 -3.43 -15.75
C ILE A 184 7.81 -2.63 -15.35
N SER A 185 8.70 -2.33 -16.30
CA SER A 185 9.90 -1.52 -16.03
C SER A 185 9.57 -0.12 -15.52
N VAL A 186 8.53 0.52 -16.07
CA VAL A 186 8.07 1.83 -15.57
C VAL A 186 7.51 1.71 -14.15
N PHE A 187 6.76 0.65 -13.84
CA PHE A 187 6.24 0.41 -12.49
C PHE A 187 7.33 0.09 -11.47
N GLU A 188 8.36 -0.66 -11.84
CA GLU A 188 9.54 -0.90 -11.01
C GLU A 188 10.34 0.39 -10.77
N ASN A 189 10.50 1.25 -11.80
CA ASN A 189 11.13 2.55 -11.62
C ASN A 189 10.37 3.44 -10.63
N ILE A 190 9.02 3.43 -10.65
CA ILE A 190 8.21 4.15 -9.65
C ILE A 190 8.50 3.62 -8.24
N GLN A 191 8.60 2.31 -8.04
CA GLN A 191 8.96 1.76 -6.73
C GLN A 191 10.37 2.19 -6.30
N GLN A 192 11.34 2.12 -7.21
CA GLN A 192 12.73 2.45 -6.95
C GLN A 192 12.93 3.92 -6.54
N VAL A 193 12.35 4.88 -7.28
CA VAL A 193 12.52 6.32 -6.99
C VAL A 193 11.80 6.77 -5.71
N ASN A 194 10.83 5.99 -5.23
CA ASN A 194 10.09 6.26 -4.00
C ASN A 194 10.51 5.37 -2.83
N LYS A 195 11.61 4.61 -2.96
CA LYS A 195 12.13 3.78 -1.87
C LYS A 195 12.42 4.63 -0.62
N GLY A 196 11.98 4.17 0.55
CA GLY A 196 12.12 4.88 1.82
C GLY A 196 11.25 6.15 1.95
N ASN A 197 10.33 6.41 1.02
CA ASN A 197 9.38 7.51 1.10
C ASN A 197 8.09 7.07 1.82
N LYS A 198 7.52 7.93 2.66
CA LYS A 198 6.25 7.68 3.36
C LYS A 198 5.06 7.34 2.45
N HIS A 199 5.09 7.78 1.20
CA HIS A 199 4.04 7.53 0.21
C HIS A 199 4.27 6.24 -0.61
N LEU A 200 5.33 5.46 -0.35
CA LEU A 200 5.65 4.26 -1.13
C LEU A 200 4.49 3.26 -1.16
N ALA A 201 3.82 3.05 -0.02
CA ALA A 201 2.62 2.21 0.05
C ALA A 201 1.49 2.74 -0.86
N GLU A 202 1.27 4.05 -0.88
CA GLU A 202 0.25 4.69 -1.74
C GLU A 202 0.58 4.52 -3.23
N HIS A 203 1.87 4.63 -3.61
CA HIS A 203 2.33 4.34 -4.97
C HIS A 203 2.07 2.89 -5.37
N ARG A 204 2.44 1.93 -4.51
CA ARG A 204 2.18 0.50 -4.72
C ARG A 204 0.68 0.23 -4.87
N ASN A 205 -0.16 0.78 -4.00
CA ASN A 205 -1.62 0.63 -4.07
C ASN A 205 -2.20 1.16 -5.39
N ASN A 206 -1.71 2.30 -5.88
CA ASN A 206 -2.16 2.87 -7.16
C ASN A 206 -1.79 2.03 -8.37
N VAL A 207 -0.59 1.42 -8.37
CA VAL A 207 -0.14 0.50 -9.42
C VAL A 207 -0.91 -0.82 -9.34
N THR A 208 -0.98 -1.43 -8.15
CA THR A 208 -1.71 -2.67 -7.89
C THR A 208 -3.18 -2.54 -8.26
N GLY A 209 -3.83 -1.44 -7.89
CA GLY A 209 -5.22 -1.17 -8.21
C GLY A 209 -5.48 -1.07 -9.72
N ALA A 210 -4.61 -0.36 -10.46
CA ALA A 210 -4.73 -0.24 -11.91
C ALA A 210 -4.52 -1.60 -12.60
N LEU A 211 -3.48 -2.35 -12.22
CA LEU A 211 -3.21 -3.69 -12.73
C LEU A 211 -4.34 -4.66 -12.43
N ARG A 212 -4.86 -4.66 -11.20
CA ARG A 212 -6.00 -5.50 -10.81
C ARG A 212 -7.23 -5.20 -11.66
N ASN A 213 -7.55 -3.92 -11.85
CA ASN A 213 -8.68 -3.53 -12.69
C ASN A 213 -8.46 -3.99 -14.14
N TRP A 214 -7.26 -3.82 -14.68
CA TRP A 214 -6.93 -4.32 -16.02
C TRP A 214 -7.06 -5.84 -16.12
N VAL A 215 -6.55 -6.60 -15.14
CA VAL A 215 -6.69 -8.06 -15.08
C VAL A 215 -8.16 -8.49 -15.05
N GLU A 216 -8.97 -7.85 -14.22
CA GLU A 216 -10.38 -8.21 -14.04
C GLU A 216 -11.26 -7.80 -15.22
N SER A 217 -10.96 -6.68 -15.89
CA SER A 217 -11.79 -6.13 -16.97
C SER A 217 -11.34 -6.55 -18.37
N HIS A 218 -10.07 -6.86 -18.58
CA HIS A 218 -9.50 -7.15 -19.91
C HIS A 218 -8.96 -8.58 -19.98
N TRP A 219 -8.00 -8.94 -19.11
CA TRP A 219 -7.30 -10.21 -19.24
C TRP A 219 -8.15 -11.44 -18.88
N LEU A 220 -8.84 -11.44 -17.75
CA LEU A 220 -9.65 -12.60 -17.30
C LEU A 220 -10.81 -12.91 -18.26
N PRO A 221 -11.60 -11.93 -18.74
CA PRO A 221 -12.70 -12.19 -19.68
C PRO A 221 -12.29 -12.86 -21.00
N CYS A 222 -11.02 -12.74 -21.42
CA CYS A 222 -10.51 -13.45 -22.58
C CYS A 222 -10.53 -14.98 -22.41
N TYR A 223 -10.43 -15.48 -21.18
CA TYR A 223 -10.20 -16.91 -20.91
C TYR A 223 -11.18 -17.54 -19.92
N PHE A 224 -11.84 -16.75 -19.08
CA PHE A 224 -12.70 -17.21 -18.00
C PHE A 224 -14.06 -16.53 -18.05
N ASP A 225 -15.11 -17.31 -17.75
CA ASP A 225 -16.43 -16.80 -17.43
C ASP A 225 -16.49 -16.51 -15.93
N ASN A 226 -16.96 -15.32 -15.55
CA ASN A 226 -17.29 -15.04 -14.15
C ASN A 226 -18.65 -15.66 -13.82
N ILE A 227 -18.63 -16.77 -13.09
CA ILE A 227 -19.83 -17.49 -12.61
C ILE A 227 -20.22 -17.07 -11.19
N GLY A 228 -19.42 -16.21 -10.56
CA GLY A 228 -19.67 -15.66 -9.24
C GLY A 228 -20.61 -14.46 -9.25
N THR A 229 -20.64 -13.74 -8.14
CA THR A 229 -21.34 -12.46 -8.03
C THR A 229 -20.38 -11.30 -8.25
N GLN A 230 -20.91 -10.08 -8.38
CA GLN A 230 -20.09 -8.86 -8.44
C GLN A 230 -19.16 -8.68 -7.23
N TRP A 231 -19.53 -9.24 -6.07
CA TRP A 231 -18.80 -9.12 -4.80
C TRP A 231 -17.91 -10.33 -4.50
N GLN A 232 -18.28 -11.51 -5.01
CA GLN A 232 -17.56 -12.77 -4.86
C GLN A 232 -17.37 -13.37 -6.24
N LYS A 233 -16.31 -12.90 -6.92
CA LYS A 233 -15.98 -13.35 -8.26
C LYS A 233 -15.47 -14.79 -8.20
N GLU A 234 -15.99 -15.64 -9.08
CA GLU A 234 -15.57 -17.02 -9.26
C GLU A 234 -15.38 -17.25 -10.75
N TYR A 235 -14.19 -17.68 -11.14
CA TYR A 235 -13.81 -17.79 -12.53
C TYR A 235 -13.84 -19.24 -12.97
N LYS A 236 -14.58 -19.51 -14.04
CA LYS A 236 -14.62 -20.83 -14.69
C LYS A 236 -13.97 -20.72 -16.05
N LYS A 237 -12.95 -21.54 -16.30
CA LYS A 237 -12.23 -21.55 -17.57
C LYS A 237 -13.17 -21.90 -18.74
N ARG A 238 -13.10 -21.13 -19.82
CA ARG A 238 -13.83 -21.40 -21.06
C ARG A 238 -13.24 -22.64 -21.74
N SER A 239 -14.09 -23.45 -22.36
CA SER A 239 -13.69 -24.76 -22.93
C SER A 239 -12.63 -24.66 -24.04
N ASP A 240 -12.58 -23.54 -24.73
CA ASP A 240 -11.67 -23.18 -25.81
C ASP A 240 -10.46 -22.35 -25.35
N ALA A 241 -10.43 -21.90 -24.09
CA ALA A 241 -9.36 -21.04 -23.58
C ALA A 241 -8.02 -21.78 -23.52
N ARG A 242 -7.08 -21.32 -24.34
CA ARG A 242 -5.66 -21.68 -24.29
C ARG A 242 -4.84 -20.41 -24.43
N LEU A 243 -3.71 -20.34 -23.71
CA LEU A 243 -2.72 -19.30 -23.96
C LEU A 243 -2.12 -19.56 -25.34
N GLU A 244 -2.29 -18.60 -26.26
CA GLU A 244 -1.67 -18.67 -27.59
C GLU A 244 -0.15 -18.58 -27.48
N ASN A 245 0.36 -17.72 -26.59
CA ASN A 245 1.77 -17.62 -26.19
C ASN A 245 1.91 -17.96 -24.70
N MET A 246 2.42 -19.16 -24.40
CA MET A 246 2.37 -19.74 -23.05
C MET A 246 3.27 -19.04 -22.00
N GLU A 247 4.18 -18.17 -22.42
CA GLU A 247 5.15 -17.50 -21.52
C GLU A 247 5.49 -16.04 -21.92
N GLN A 248 4.81 -15.46 -22.93
CA GLN A 248 5.07 -14.07 -23.37
C GLN A 248 3.76 -13.33 -23.67
N GLY A 249 3.72 -12.03 -23.38
CA GLY A 249 2.58 -11.16 -23.67
C GLY A 249 1.75 -10.80 -22.43
N PRO A 250 0.42 -10.54 -22.56
CA PRO A 250 -0.41 -9.96 -21.50
C PRO A 250 -0.41 -10.73 -20.17
N ILE A 251 -0.10 -12.04 -20.19
CA ILE A 251 0.05 -12.84 -18.97
C ILE A 251 1.15 -12.31 -18.04
N GLU A 252 2.21 -11.70 -18.56
CA GLU A 252 3.29 -11.13 -17.74
C GLU A 252 2.76 -10.03 -16.82
N LEU A 253 1.88 -9.15 -17.32
CA LEU A 253 1.21 -8.13 -16.50
C LEU A 253 0.31 -8.75 -15.45
N ALA A 254 -0.41 -9.82 -15.78
CA ALA A 254 -1.27 -10.53 -14.83
C ALA A 254 -0.44 -11.20 -13.71
N LEU A 255 0.69 -11.81 -14.06
CA LEU A 255 1.61 -12.38 -13.08
C LEU A 255 2.26 -11.29 -12.22
N TYR A 256 2.66 -10.18 -12.82
CA TYR A 256 3.20 -9.03 -12.10
C TYR A 256 2.18 -8.44 -11.12
N ALA A 257 0.92 -8.28 -11.55
CA ALA A 257 -0.18 -7.88 -10.68
C ALA A 257 -0.32 -8.82 -9.47
N ALA A 258 -0.29 -10.13 -9.71
CA ALA A 258 -0.37 -11.12 -8.65
C ALA A 258 0.81 -11.04 -7.67
N ILE A 259 2.03 -10.81 -8.18
CA ILE A 259 3.23 -10.63 -7.36
C ILE A 259 3.06 -9.39 -6.46
N LEU A 260 2.68 -8.23 -7.01
CA LEU A 260 2.49 -7.02 -6.20
C LEU A 260 1.44 -7.21 -5.10
N ILE A 261 0.32 -7.87 -5.42
CA ILE A 261 -0.73 -8.18 -4.44
C ILE A 261 -0.18 -9.09 -3.34
N LEU A 262 0.52 -10.17 -3.70
CA LEU A 262 1.03 -11.14 -2.73
C LEU A 262 2.17 -10.60 -1.89
N LYS A 263 2.91 -9.62 -2.41
CA LYS A 263 4.11 -9.08 -1.78
C LYS A 263 3.82 -7.88 -0.90
N TYR A 264 2.91 -6.99 -1.30
CA TYR A 264 2.76 -5.67 -0.68
C TYR A 264 1.35 -5.36 -0.16
N GLU A 265 0.31 -6.05 -0.65
CA GLU A 265 -1.04 -5.77 -0.16
C GLU A 265 -1.31 -6.45 1.20
N PRO A 266 -2.27 -5.92 1.99
CA PRO A 266 -2.68 -6.53 3.25
C PRO A 266 -3.11 -7.99 3.11
N SER A 267 -3.10 -8.73 4.23
CA SER A 267 -3.36 -10.17 4.23
C SER A 267 -4.70 -10.59 3.59
N TYR A 268 -5.75 -9.76 3.74
CA TYR A 268 -7.07 -10.01 3.17
C TYR A 268 -7.10 -9.96 1.63
N SER A 269 -6.16 -9.25 0.99
CA SER A 269 -6.03 -9.15 -0.47
C SER A 269 -5.28 -10.32 -1.08
N ARG A 270 -4.55 -11.12 -0.28
CA ARG A 270 -3.71 -12.23 -0.79
C ARG A 270 -4.50 -13.27 -1.57
N SER A 271 -5.76 -13.49 -1.21
CA SER A 271 -6.66 -14.42 -1.92
C SER A 271 -6.83 -14.03 -3.40
N VAL A 272 -6.87 -12.74 -3.70
CA VAL A 272 -6.97 -12.21 -5.06
C VAL A 272 -5.71 -12.51 -5.87
N GLY A 273 -4.53 -12.22 -5.32
CA GLY A 273 -3.26 -12.54 -5.98
C GLY A 273 -3.09 -14.04 -6.23
N LEU A 274 -3.47 -14.88 -5.26
CA LEU A 274 -3.49 -16.34 -5.44
C LEU A 274 -4.48 -16.79 -6.52
N ALA A 275 -5.67 -16.17 -6.59
CA ALA A 275 -6.66 -16.49 -7.61
C ALA A 275 -6.12 -16.20 -9.02
N ILE A 276 -5.44 -15.07 -9.22
CA ILE A 276 -4.82 -14.71 -10.51
C ILE A 276 -3.72 -15.73 -10.87
N LEU A 277 -2.83 -16.09 -9.93
CA LEU A 277 -1.82 -17.14 -10.17
C LEU A 277 -2.46 -18.48 -10.52
N ASN A 278 -3.51 -18.89 -9.80
CA ASN A 278 -4.20 -20.15 -10.06
C ASN A 278 -4.87 -20.17 -11.44
N CYS A 279 -5.47 -19.05 -11.87
CA CYS A 279 -5.99 -18.90 -13.22
C CYS A 279 -4.88 -19.11 -14.27
N ALA A 280 -3.72 -18.44 -14.09
CA ALA A 280 -2.58 -18.63 -14.98
C ALA A 280 -2.05 -20.08 -14.99
N ILE A 281 -2.04 -20.76 -13.83
CA ILE A 281 -1.68 -22.19 -13.70
C ILE A 281 -2.66 -23.08 -14.47
N GLU A 282 -3.97 -22.81 -14.37
CA GLU A 282 -5.04 -23.55 -15.07
C GLU A 282 -5.00 -23.35 -16.58
N LEU A 283 -4.52 -22.19 -17.03
CA LEU A 283 -4.21 -21.91 -18.43
C LEU A 283 -2.92 -22.59 -18.91
N GLY A 284 -2.12 -23.15 -18.00
CA GLY A 284 -0.92 -23.92 -18.32
C GLY A 284 0.40 -23.18 -18.15
N SER A 285 0.41 -21.98 -17.54
CA SER A 285 1.63 -21.20 -17.31
C SER A 285 2.61 -21.95 -16.40
N ALA A 286 3.79 -22.26 -16.94
CA ALA A 286 4.88 -22.85 -16.17
C ALA A 286 5.53 -21.81 -15.24
N GLN A 287 5.63 -20.55 -15.68
CA GLN A 287 6.10 -19.44 -14.85
C GLN A 287 5.24 -19.29 -13.59
N ALA A 288 3.91 -19.26 -13.70
CA ALA A 288 3.02 -19.17 -12.54
C ALA A 288 3.25 -20.31 -11.53
N LYS A 289 3.45 -21.55 -12.02
CA LYS A 289 3.80 -22.69 -11.16
C LYS A 289 5.14 -22.48 -10.45
N ARG A 290 6.17 -21.97 -11.15
CA ARG A 290 7.47 -21.65 -10.55
C ARG A 290 7.35 -20.57 -9.48
N LEU A 291 6.61 -19.49 -9.72
CA LEU A 291 6.37 -18.42 -8.73
C LEU A 291 5.88 -18.99 -7.38
N THR A 292 4.96 -19.96 -7.42
CA THR A 292 4.42 -20.58 -6.20
C THR A 292 5.38 -21.49 -5.43
N LYS A 293 6.43 -22.00 -6.10
CA LYS A 293 7.35 -23.01 -5.51
C LYS A 293 8.76 -22.48 -5.27
N GLU A 294 9.27 -21.71 -6.21
CA GLU A 294 10.66 -21.30 -6.34
C GLU A 294 10.83 -19.77 -6.19
N GLY A 295 9.74 -19.00 -6.28
CA GLY A 295 9.80 -17.53 -6.28
C GLY A 295 9.94 -16.95 -7.69
N SER A 296 10.32 -15.68 -7.79
CA SER A 296 10.37 -14.94 -9.06
C SER A 296 11.50 -15.40 -9.99
N GLY A 297 12.54 -16.04 -9.45
CA GLY A 297 13.78 -16.33 -10.15
C GLY A 297 14.79 -15.16 -10.16
N THR A 298 14.50 -14.07 -9.45
CA THR A 298 15.42 -12.91 -9.30
C THR A 298 16.71 -13.29 -8.56
N PHE A 299 16.62 -14.22 -7.62
CA PHE A 299 17.73 -14.66 -6.78
C PHE A 299 18.25 -16.02 -7.25
N ALA A 300 19.57 -16.25 -7.13
CA ALA A 300 20.15 -17.55 -7.43
C ALA A 300 19.64 -18.61 -6.45
N LYS A 301 19.59 -19.87 -6.88
CA LYS A 301 18.98 -20.95 -6.09
C LYS A 301 19.69 -21.17 -4.76
N GLU A 302 21.01 -21.02 -4.77
CA GLU A 302 21.91 -21.07 -3.64
C GLU A 302 21.66 -19.95 -2.61
N ASP A 303 21.15 -18.79 -3.05
CA ASP A 303 20.84 -17.66 -2.17
C ASP A 303 19.48 -17.83 -1.46
N VAL A 304 18.55 -18.56 -2.08
CA VAL A 304 17.19 -18.77 -1.56
C VAL A 304 16.98 -20.15 -0.95
N SER A 305 17.98 -21.02 -0.96
CA SER A 305 17.88 -22.36 -0.38
C SER A 305 19.19 -22.80 0.26
N PHE A 306 19.11 -23.09 1.56
CA PHE A 306 20.20 -23.65 2.36
C PHE A 306 19.70 -24.87 3.13
N ARG A 307 20.49 -25.94 3.21
CA ARG A 307 20.13 -27.13 3.97
C ARG A 307 21.35 -27.94 4.38
N ASP A 308 21.44 -28.24 5.67
CA ASP A 308 22.41 -29.17 6.23
C ASP A 308 21.80 -30.00 7.39
N GLU A 309 22.63 -30.53 8.28
CA GLU A 309 22.21 -31.32 9.45
C GLU A 309 21.63 -30.47 10.61
N LEU A 310 21.94 -29.18 10.64
CA LEU A 310 21.60 -28.25 11.72
C LEU A 310 20.34 -27.44 11.41
N ALA A 311 20.22 -26.96 10.17
CA ALA A 311 19.11 -26.12 9.74
C ALA A 311 18.70 -26.35 8.26
N GLU A 312 17.55 -25.81 7.91
CA GLU A 312 17.07 -25.69 6.53
C GLU A 312 16.35 -24.36 6.38
N CYS A 313 16.84 -23.53 5.45
CA CYS A 313 16.27 -22.24 5.13
C CYS A 313 15.84 -22.22 3.66
N THR A 314 14.64 -21.70 3.40
CA THR A 314 14.14 -21.48 2.04
C THR A 314 13.44 -20.15 1.99
N ALA A 315 13.57 -19.43 0.88
CA ALA A 315 12.94 -18.13 0.68
C ALA A 315 12.11 -18.10 -0.60
N ASN A 316 11.01 -17.36 -0.56
CA ASN A 316 10.18 -17.06 -1.71
C ASN A 316 9.83 -15.57 -1.69
N ASP A 317 10.36 -14.82 -2.64
CA ASP A 317 10.26 -13.37 -2.73
C ASP A 317 8.90 -12.88 -3.27
N VAL A 318 8.15 -13.75 -3.97
CA VAL A 318 6.78 -13.48 -4.42
C VAL A 318 5.83 -13.41 -3.23
N PHE A 319 6.02 -14.28 -2.24
CA PHE A 319 5.24 -14.27 -1.01
C PHE A 319 5.88 -13.43 0.11
N ALA A 320 7.07 -12.87 -0.13
CA ALA A 320 7.93 -12.25 0.86
C ALA A 320 8.05 -13.12 2.13
N GLU A 321 8.42 -14.38 1.96
CA GLU A 321 8.42 -15.38 3.02
C GLU A 321 9.74 -16.12 3.09
N VAL A 322 10.25 -16.28 4.31
CA VAL A 322 11.39 -17.14 4.61
C VAL A 322 10.94 -18.26 5.53
N THR A 323 11.07 -19.51 5.10
CA THR A 323 10.86 -20.68 5.97
C THR A 323 12.19 -21.10 6.57
N ILE A 324 12.25 -21.14 7.91
CA ILE A 324 13.42 -21.56 8.67
C ILE A 324 13.03 -22.77 9.51
N ALA A 325 13.74 -23.88 9.32
CA ALA A 325 13.61 -25.07 10.13
C ALA A 325 14.91 -25.32 10.89
N ILE A 326 14.85 -25.16 12.22
CA ILE A 326 15.94 -25.48 13.14
C ILE A 326 15.80 -26.97 13.48
N LYS A 327 16.74 -27.80 13.00
CA LYS A 327 16.73 -29.26 13.21
C LYS A 327 17.35 -29.62 14.55
N GLN A 328 18.37 -28.87 14.96
CA GLN A 328 19.04 -29.00 16.25
C GLN A 328 19.10 -27.62 16.91
N GLU A 329 18.71 -27.52 18.18
CA GLU A 329 18.65 -26.25 18.91
C GLU A 329 20.05 -25.89 19.45
N THR A 330 20.91 -25.42 18.54
CA THR A 330 22.31 -25.06 18.83
C THR A 330 22.64 -23.67 18.34
N GLU A 331 23.64 -23.04 18.96
CA GLU A 331 24.16 -21.72 18.56
C GLU A 331 24.43 -21.66 17.05
N GLU A 332 25.12 -22.66 16.50
CA GLU A 332 25.48 -22.70 15.08
C GLU A 332 24.26 -22.79 14.16
N SER A 333 23.20 -23.51 14.55
CA SER A 333 21.96 -23.58 13.77
C SER A 333 21.31 -22.21 13.57
N TYR A 334 21.29 -21.40 14.64
CA TYR A 334 20.78 -20.03 14.59
C TYR A 334 21.75 -19.09 13.85
N ALA A 335 23.06 -19.29 14.01
CA ALA A 335 24.08 -18.54 13.29
C ALA A 335 23.95 -18.71 11.77
N GLN A 336 23.75 -19.94 11.29
CA GLN A 336 23.53 -20.23 9.87
C GLN A 336 22.26 -19.56 9.33
N ALA A 337 21.16 -19.64 10.08
CA ALA A 337 19.91 -19.01 9.69
C ALA A 337 20.01 -17.46 9.66
N LEU A 338 20.72 -16.85 10.62
CA LEU A 338 20.99 -15.42 10.62
C LEU A 338 21.84 -15.01 9.42
N ARG A 339 22.94 -15.72 9.14
CA ARG A 339 23.78 -15.44 7.95
C ARG A 339 23.00 -15.58 6.65
N PHE A 340 22.14 -16.60 6.54
CA PHE A 340 21.24 -16.76 5.40
C PHE A 340 20.31 -15.56 5.24
N LEU A 341 19.64 -15.13 6.31
CA LEU A 341 18.74 -13.96 6.27
C LEU A 341 19.48 -12.66 5.92
N THR A 342 20.62 -12.40 6.56
CA THR A 342 21.41 -11.18 6.32
C THR A 342 21.93 -11.13 4.89
N HIS A 343 22.43 -12.25 4.36
CA HIS A 343 22.86 -12.36 2.96
C HIS A 343 21.68 -12.13 2.01
N LEU A 344 20.56 -12.80 2.23
CA LEU A 344 19.37 -12.66 1.40
C LEU A 344 18.86 -11.21 1.36
N LEU A 345 18.82 -10.53 2.51
CA LEU A 345 18.40 -9.13 2.61
C LEU A 345 19.41 -8.14 2.02
N SER A 346 20.70 -8.49 1.97
CA SER A 346 21.73 -7.65 1.32
C SER A 346 21.66 -7.73 -0.21
N LEU A 347 21.18 -8.86 -0.73
CA LEU A 347 20.88 -9.04 -2.16
C LEU A 347 19.61 -8.31 -2.62
N GLY A 348 18.85 -7.70 -1.72
CA GLY A 348 17.63 -6.97 -2.05
C GLY A 348 16.34 -7.77 -1.93
N PHE A 349 16.33 -8.86 -1.15
CA PHE A 349 15.08 -9.53 -0.77
C PHE A 349 14.11 -8.54 -0.09
N PRO A 350 12.80 -8.71 -0.25
CA PRO A 350 11.81 -7.77 0.27
C PRO A 350 11.98 -7.53 1.77
N LYS A 351 11.99 -6.27 2.18
CA LYS A 351 12.13 -5.89 3.60
C LYS A 351 10.84 -6.15 4.36
N SER A 352 9.67 -5.89 3.76
CA SER A 352 8.42 -6.40 4.32
C SER A 352 8.28 -7.91 4.07
N TYR A 353 8.71 -8.73 5.02
CA TYR A 353 8.66 -10.20 4.92
C TYR A 353 8.21 -10.86 6.23
N GLN A 354 7.91 -12.16 6.16
CA GLN A 354 7.64 -12.99 7.34
C GLN A 354 8.54 -14.22 7.42
N ILE A 355 8.78 -14.70 8.64
CA ILE A 355 9.46 -15.97 8.88
C ILE A 355 8.43 -17.04 9.24
N LYS A 356 8.40 -18.15 8.49
CA LYS A 356 7.74 -19.40 8.92
C LYS A 356 8.74 -20.27 9.67
N LEU A 357 8.67 -20.26 10.99
CA LEU A 357 9.63 -20.95 11.84
C LEU A 357 9.13 -22.36 12.22
N LYS A 358 9.98 -23.37 12.00
CA LYS A 358 9.87 -24.72 12.58
C LYS A 358 11.00 -24.88 13.59
N SER A 359 10.69 -24.76 14.88
CA SER A 359 11.64 -24.94 15.98
C SER A 359 10.90 -25.59 17.15
N SER A 360 11.63 -26.39 17.93
CA SER A 360 11.13 -27.04 19.14
C SER A 360 11.11 -26.08 20.35
N VAL A 361 11.92 -25.03 20.31
CA VAL A 361 12.03 -24.02 21.37
C VAL A 361 11.02 -22.90 21.16
N LYS A 362 10.41 -22.46 22.24
CA LYS A 362 9.39 -21.40 22.24
C LYS A 362 9.71 -20.32 23.27
N GLN A 363 10.65 -19.45 22.91
CA GLN A 363 10.96 -18.23 23.67
C GLN A 363 10.27 -17.00 23.07
N TRP A 364 10.17 -15.97 23.89
CA TRP A 364 9.65 -14.65 23.54
C TRP A 364 10.49 -13.60 24.25
N LEU A 365 10.65 -12.42 23.65
CA LEU A 365 11.32 -11.30 24.32
C LEU A 365 10.61 -10.94 25.63
N PRO A 366 11.33 -10.53 26.67
CA PRO A 366 10.77 -10.23 27.98
C PRO A 366 10.08 -8.85 28.02
N MET A 367 9.19 -8.58 27.06
CA MET A 367 8.41 -7.35 26.99
C MET A 367 6.97 -7.61 26.53
N LYS A 368 6.07 -6.68 26.87
CA LYS A 368 4.65 -6.74 26.48
C LYS A 368 4.46 -6.09 25.11
N GLY A 369 3.23 -6.14 24.59
CA GLY A 369 2.84 -5.41 23.37
C GLY A 369 3.19 -6.09 22.05
N LEU A 370 4.17 -7.00 22.03
CA LEU A 370 4.55 -7.72 20.81
C LEU A 370 3.53 -8.80 20.41
N ALA A 371 3.35 -8.99 19.11
CA ALA A 371 2.68 -10.17 18.58
C ALA A 371 3.50 -11.43 18.85
N LYS A 372 2.82 -12.54 19.14
CA LYS A 372 3.46 -13.85 19.32
C LYS A 372 3.58 -14.56 17.96
N SER A 373 4.39 -13.99 17.08
CA SER A 373 4.59 -14.48 15.70
C SER A 373 5.77 -15.43 15.55
N SER A 374 5.89 -16.09 14.41
CA SER A 374 7.04 -16.98 14.14
C SER A 374 8.34 -16.19 13.99
N THR A 375 8.27 -14.99 13.42
CA THR A 375 9.40 -14.06 13.30
C THR A 375 9.91 -13.64 14.68
N HIS A 376 9.03 -13.21 15.58
CA HIS A 376 9.41 -12.87 16.96
C HIS A 376 10.10 -14.06 17.65
N ARG A 377 9.54 -15.27 17.54
CA ARG A 377 10.11 -16.47 18.18
C ARG A 377 11.51 -16.79 17.65
N PHE A 378 11.77 -16.61 16.35
CA PHE A 378 13.10 -16.85 15.78
C PHE A 378 14.17 -15.98 16.45
N PHE A 379 13.95 -14.66 16.50
CA PHE A 379 14.91 -13.74 17.10
C PHE A 379 15.02 -13.91 18.61
N ALA A 380 13.92 -14.18 19.31
CA ALA A 380 13.97 -14.48 20.74
C ALA A 380 14.80 -15.74 21.04
N ASN A 381 14.64 -16.81 20.25
CA ASN A 381 15.44 -18.02 20.42
C ASN A 381 16.93 -17.78 20.10
N ALA A 382 17.25 -17.01 19.06
CA ALA A 382 18.64 -16.71 18.69
C ALA A 382 19.36 -15.86 19.77
N LEU A 383 18.63 -14.96 20.44
CA LEU A 383 19.16 -14.07 21.47
C LEU A 383 19.69 -14.82 22.71
N GLU A 384 19.21 -16.04 22.95
CA GLU A 384 19.67 -16.90 24.05
C GLU A 384 21.15 -17.29 23.95
N TYR A 385 21.78 -17.08 22.78
CA TYR A 385 23.19 -17.36 22.54
C TYR A 385 24.01 -16.06 22.45
N PRO A 386 24.77 -15.68 23.49
CA PRO A 386 25.51 -14.41 23.52
C PRO A 386 26.48 -14.19 22.36
N ASN A 387 27.10 -15.26 21.85
CA ASN A 387 28.02 -15.14 20.72
C ASN A 387 27.32 -14.77 19.40
N LEU A 388 25.99 -14.87 19.32
CA LEU A 388 25.21 -14.45 18.16
C LEU A 388 24.81 -12.99 18.18
N HIS A 389 25.02 -12.27 19.28
CA HIS A 389 24.60 -10.87 19.40
C HIS A 389 25.21 -9.96 18.31
N PRO A 390 26.50 -10.10 17.93
CA PRO A 390 27.04 -9.36 16.78
C PRO A 390 26.36 -9.68 15.45
N LEU A 391 25.95 -10.93 15.22
CA LEU A 391 25.21 -11.33 14.01
C LEU A 391 23.78 -10.79 14.00
N LEU A 392 23.14 -10.70 15.17
CA LEU A 392 21.83 -10.08 15.34
C LEU A 392 21.88 -8.58 15.07
N GLU A 393 22.95 -7.90 15.52
CA GLU A 393 23.18 -6.50 15.21
C GLU A 393 23.42 -6.28 13.72
N GLU A 394 24.27 -7.09 13.09
CA GLU A 394 24.52 -7.04 11.64
C GLU A 394 23.21 -7.22 10.86
N TYR A 395 22.44 -8.25 11.21
CA TYR A 395 21.11 -8.48 10.66
C TYR A 395 20.21 -7.25 10.82
N ALA A 396 20.11 -6.68 12.03
CA ALA A 396 19.25 -5.55 12.30
C ALA A 396 19.59 -4.34 11.41
N ARG A 397 20.89 -4.03 11.28
CA ARG A 397 21.38 -2.93 10.44
C ARG A 397 21.05 -3.14 8.96
N VAL A 398 21.09 -4.39 8.48
CA VAL A 398 20.69 -4.73 7.11
C VAL A 398 19.17 -4.70 6.94
N ALA A 399 18.40 -5.08 7.96
CA ALA A 399 16.95 -5.24 7.87
C ALA A 399 16.18 -3.91 7.97
N MET A 400 16.62 -2.99 8.82
CA MET A 400 15.90 -1.73 9.09
C MET A 400 15.74 -0.87 7.82
N GLU A 401 14.49 -0.59 7.47
CA GLU A 401 14.12 0.30 6.38
C GLU A 401 12.80 1.00 6.78
N PRO A 402 12.74 2.35 6.80
CA PRO A 402 11.51 3.07 7.11
C PRO A 402 10.38 2.70 6.15
N PHE A 403 9.15 2.67 6.66
CA PHE A 403 7.94 2.34 5.88
C PHE A 403 7.94 0.91 5.30
N GLU A 404 8.61 -0.03 5.97
CA GLU A 404 8.54 -1.47 5.71
C GLU A 404 8.26 -2.20 7.05
N TRP A 405 7.54 -3.32 7.02
CA TRP A 405 7.04 -4.00 8.23
C TRP A 405 7.11 -5.52 8.11
N TYR A 406 7.33 -6.23 9.22
CA TYR A 406 7.16 -7.69 9.19
C TYR A 406 5.72 -8.07 8.80
N ALA A 407 5.59 -9.05 7.90
CA ALA A 407 4.33 -9.42 7.27
C ALA A 407 3.50 -10.45 8.07
N ASP A 408 3.95 -10.86 9.26
CA ASP A 408 3.24 -11.80 10.13
C ASP A 408 2.49 -11.14 11.30
N THR A 409 2.32 -9.82 11.23
CA THR A 409 1.56 -8.99 12.19
C THR A 409 0.67 -7.99 11.45
N GLU A 410 -0.31 -7.41 12.15
CA GLU A 410 -1.15 -6.32 11.64
C GLU A 410 -1.42 -5.26 12.73
N GLY A 411 -1.74 -4.04 12.30
CA GLY A 411 -2.16 -2.94 13.16
C GLY A 411 -1.06 -2.45 14.11
N GLU A 412 -1.43 -2.12 15.35
CA GLU A 412 -0.52 -1.57 16.38
C GLU A 412 0.70 -2.46 16.69
N LYS A 413 0.62 -3.75 16.38
CA LYS A 413 1.70 -4.72 16.62
C LYS A 413 2.66 -4.85 15.44
N ASN A 414 2.42 -4.13 14.35
CA ASN A 414 3.37 -4.01 13.27
C ASN A 414 4.66 -3.38 13.76
N CYS A 415 5.76 -3.90 13.24
CA CYS A 415 7.06 -3.36 13.57
C CYS A 415 8.02 -3.52 12.38
N MET A 416 8.92 -2.55 12.27
CA MET A 416 9.93 -2.51 11.21
C MET A 416 10.82 -3.77 11.27
N PRO A 417 11.24 -4.34 10.13
CA PRO A 417 12.24 -5.39 10.11
C PRO A 417 13.49 -4.99 10.90
N GLY A 418 14.03 -5.91 11.69
CA GLY A 418 15.07 -5.63 12.68
C GLY A 418 14.57 -5.36 14.11
N SER A 419 13.30 -4.94 14.31
CA SER A 419 12.77 -4.56 15.64
C SER A 419 13.03 -5.59 16.73
N TYR A 420 12.76 -6.87 16.49
CA TYR A 420 12.97 -7.93 17.49
C TYR A 420 14.44 -8.11 17.88
N ALA A 421 15.38 -7.96 16.92
CA ALA A 421 16.80 -8.04 17.20
C ALA A 421 17.27 -6.82 18.01
N VAL A 422 16.88 -5.60 17.60
CA VAL A 422 17.21 -4.36 18.31
C VAL A 422 16.66 -4.39 19.74
N PHE A 423 15.39 -4.76 19.91
CA PHE A 423 14.76 -4.80 21.22
C PHE A 423 15.38 -5.87 22.12
N GLY A 424 15.67 -7.05 21.56
CA GLY A 424 16.38 -8.09 22.29
C GLY A 424 17.74 -7.62 22.79
N LEU A 425 18.58 -7.12 21.87
CA LEU A 425 19.93 -6.64 22.17
C LEU A 425 19.94 -5.49 23.20
N GLY A 426 19.07 -4.49 23.00
CA GLY A 426 18.96 -3.36 23.93
C GLY A 426 18.47 -3.73 25.33
N LEU A 427 17.69 -4.80 25.49
CA LEU A 427 17.31 -5.33 26.81
C LEU A 427 18.41 -6.21 27.44
N THR A 428 19.34 -6.71 26.63
CA THR A 428 20.44 -7.56 27.08
C THR A 428 21.61 -6.75 27.60
N ASP A 429 22.08 -5.76 26.84
CA ASP A 429 23.30 -5.00 27.16
C ASP A 429 23.21 -3.54 26.70
N GLN A 430 23.85 -2.64 27.46
CA GLN A 430 23.92 -1.21 27.17
C GLN A 430 24.85 -0.91 25.98
N ASP A 431 25.77 -1.81 25.65
CA ASP A 431 26.64 -1.70 24.46
C ASP A 431 25.83 -1.58 23.15
N TYR A 432 24.56 -2.02 23.14
CA TYR A 432 23.67 -1.92 21.98
C TYR A 432 22.78 -0.66 21.97
N PHE A 433 22.92 0.26 22.93
CA PHE A 433 22.16 1.51 22.93
C PHE A 433 22.33 2.36 21.65
N PRO A 434 23.51 2.46 21.02
CA PRO A 434 23.64 3.13 19.73
C PRO A 434 22.76 2.52 18.62
N LEU A 435 22.57 1.20 18.63
CA LEU A 435 21.66 0.52 17.69
C LEU A 435 20.19 0.86 17.99
N VAL A 436 19.83 0.92 19.28
CA VAL A 436 18.48 1.34 19.72
C VAL A 436 18.19 2.77 19.29
N GLU A 437 19.12 3.70 19.47
CA GLU A 437 18.94 5.10 19.08
C GLU A 437 18.80 5.26 17.57
N GLN A 438 19.59 4.51 16.79
CA GLN A 438 19.45 4.47 15.34
C GLN A 438 18.07 3.95 14.93
N TYR A 439 17.61 2.84 15.53
CA TYR A 439 16.29 2.29 15.28
C TYR A 439 15.19 3.31 15.57
N MET A 440 15.24 3.99 16.73
CA MET A 440 14.25 4.98 17.12
C MET A 440 14.18 6.14 16.11
N GLY A 441 15.33 6.57 15.56
CA GLY A 441 15.36 7.59 14.51
C GLY A 441 14.70 7.17 13.18
N MET A 442 14.40 5.88 12.98
CA MET A 442 13.72 5.33 11.80
C MET A 442 12.27 4.94 12.07
N VAL A 443 11.80 5.04 13.32
CA VAL A 443 10.44 4.65 13.71
C VAL A 443 9.42 5.58 13.07
N ASP A 444 8.46 4.98 12.37
CA ASP A 444 7.22 5.62 11.97
C ASP A 444 6.16 5.53 13.09
N GLU A 445 6.09 6.56 13.92
CA GLU A 445 5.19 6.62 15.09
C GLU A 445 3.68 6.64 14.72
N GLU A 446 3.33 6.91 13.46
CA GLU A 446 1.96 6.89 12.97
C GLU A 446 1.47 5.45 12.71
N HIS A 447 2.38 4.54 12.31
CA HIS A 447 2.03 3.20 11.83
C HIS A 447 2.55 2.04 12.70
N GLN A 448 3.35 2.31 13.75
CA GLN A 448 3.73 1.32 14.76
C GLN A 448 3.76 1.92 16.18
N SER A 449 3.44 1.11 17.18
CA SER A 449 3.45 1.51 18.61
C SER A 449 4.21 0.54 19.53
N VAL A 450 4.86 -0.48 18.98
CA VAL A 450 5.64 -1.47 19.76
C VAL A 450 6.80 -0.84 20.53
N GLN A 451 7.34 0.27 20.02
CA GLN A 451 8.41 1.04 20.65
C GLN A 451 8.01 1.57 22.02
N ASN A 452 6.72 1.92 22.23
CA ASN A 452 6.23 2.35 23.54
C ASN A 452 6.47 1.28 24.61
N HIS A 453 6.19 0.03 24.27
CA HIS A 453 6.36 -1.09 25.18
C HIS A 453 7.84 -1.42 25.40
N PHE A 454 8.66 -1.24 24.37
CA PHE A 454 10.10 -1.41 24.48
C PHE A 454 10.70 -0.36 25.41
N THR A 455 10.35 0.92 25.25
CA THR A 455 10.84 2.02 26.10
C THR A 455 10.54 1.76 27.58
N VAL A 456 9.35 1.28 27.90
CA VAL A 456 8.98 0.87 29.27
C VAL A 456 9.85 -0.30 29.75
N ALA A 457 10.00 -1.34 28.93
CA ALA A 457 10.82 -2.50 29.30
C ALA A 457 12.30 -2.15 29.48
N LEU A 458 12.84 -1.24 28.66
CA LEU A 458 14.22 -0.76 28.75
C LEU A 458 14.47 -0.06 30.08
N ALA A 459 13.55 0.84 30.48
CA ALA A 459 13.61 1.53 31.76
C ALA A 459 13.47 0.56 32.96
N GLU A 460 12.56 -0.42 32.88
CA GLU A 460 12.38 -1.44 33.92
C GLU A 460 13.62 -2.34 34.07
N ARG A 461 14.31 -2.62 32.96
CA ARG A 461 15.46 -3.54 32.89
C ARG A 461 16.76 -2.90 33.37
N HIS A 462 17.09 -1.72 32.86
CA HIS A 462 18.36 -1.03 33.15
C HIS A 462 18.23 0.02 34.27
N GLY A 463 17.02 0.40 34.64
CA GLY A 463 16.79 1.49 35.59
C GLY A 463 17.10 2.86 35.00
N ILE A 464 16.98 3.88 35.84
CA ILE A 464 17.23 5.28 35.47
C ILE A 464 18.53 5.73 36.11
N HIS A 465 19.57 5.90 35.29
CA HIS A 465 20.87 6.42 35.69
C HIS A 465 21.48 7.25 34.56
N LEU A 466 22.57 7.95 34.84
CA LEU A 466 23.20 8.89 33.89
C LEU A 466 23.53 8.28 32.52
N GLU A 467 23.86 6.99 32.46
CA GLU A 467 24.22 6.30 31.22
C GLU A 467 22.99 5.87 30.41
N THR A 468 21.83 5.63 31.05
CA THR A 468 20.58 5.22 30.35
C THR A 468 19.72 6.40 29.90
N ILE A 469 19.85 7.55 30.57
CA ILE A 469 19.03 8.73 30.28
C ILE A 469 19.09 9.18 28.81
N PRO A 470 20.27 9.29 28.15
CA PRO A 470 20.32 9.74 26.75
C PRO A 470 19.49 8.86 25.81
N THR A 471 19.66 7.55 25.90
CA THR A 471 18.92 6.58 25.09
C THR A 471 17.44 6.59 25.45
N LEU A 472 17.08 6.69 26.73
CA LEU A 472 15.67 6.81 27.15
C LEU A 472 15.00 8.08 26.62
N VAL A 473 15.72 9.21 26.57
CA VAL A 473 15.21 10.44 25.95
C VAL A 473 14.95 10.21 24.47
N LYS A 474 15.87 9.56 23.75
CA LYS A 474 15.66 9.22 22.35
C LYS A 474 14.46 8.29 22.15
N CYS A 475 14.30 7.27 23.00
CA CYS A 475 13.15 6.38 22.99
C CYS A 475 11.83 7.14 23.27
N MET A 476 11.82 8.06 24.24
CA MET A 476 10.65 8.90 24.54
C MET A 476 10.27 9.79 23.37
N LEU A 477 11.24 10.37 22.64
CA LEU A 477 10.97 11.22 21.48
C LEU A 477 10.21 10.54 20.34
N HIS A 478 10.36 9.22 20.22
CA HIS A 478 9.74 8.42 19.16
C HIS A 478 8.61 7.52 19.69
N SER A 479 8.19 7.74 20.93
CA SER A 479 7.06 7.05 21.55
C SER A 479 5.78 7.86 21.36
N THR A 480 4.63 7.19 21.36
CA THR A 480 3.35 7.91 21.24
C THR A 480 2.88 8.45 22.59
N ASP A 481 2.00 9.46 22.58
CA ASP A 481 1.41 10.07 23.77
C ASP A 481 0.65 9.09 24.69
N SER A 482 0.34 7.89 24.19
CA SER A 482 -0.31 6.84 24.97
C SER A 482 0.64 6.10 25.92
N MET A 483 1.96 6.22 25.73
CA MET A 483 2.97 5.61 26.59
C MET A 483 2.92 6.20 28.00
N LYS A 484 3.11 5.34 29.01
CA LYS A 484 3.17 5.75 30.42
C LYS A 484 4.46 5.25 31.04
N LEU A 485 5.36 6.18 31.36
CA LEU A 485 6.63 5.88 32.01
C LEU A 485 6.61 6.44 33.44
N LYS A 486 6.75 5.57 34.46
CA LYS A 486 6.63 5.97 35.87
C LYS A 486 8.00 6.38 36.46
N ILE A 487 8.67 7.33 35.82
CA ILE A 487 10.06 7.72 36.16
C ILE A 487 10.19 9.13 36.75
N HIS A 488 9.08 9.81 37.03
CA HIS A 488 9.10 11.19 37.53
C HIS A 488 9.96 11.34 38.80
N THR A 489 9.89 10.39 39.75
CA THR A 489 10.70 10.43 40.97
C THR A 489 12.18 10.30 40.68
N ASP A 490 12.56 9.43 39.73
CA ASP A 490 13.96 9.25 39.34
C ASP A 490 14.52 10.49 38.64
N MET A 491 13.67 11.18 37.86
CA MET A 491 14.00 12.43 37.15
C MET A 491 14.02 13.67 38.06
N GLU A 492 13.68 13.53 39.34
CA GLU A 492 13.79 14.60 40.35
C GLU A 492 15.17 14.66 41.02
N ASP A 493 16.03 13.67 40.79
CA ASP A 493 17.45 13.74 41.16
C ASP A 493 18.16 14.87 40.40
N GLU A 494 19.05 15.59 41.09
CA GLU A 494 19.72 16.77 40.54
C GLU A 494 20.60 16.44 39.33
N ALA A 495 21.32 15.32 39.35
CA ALA A 495 22.20 14.92 38.26
C ALA A 495 21.38 14.47 37.03
N HIS A 496 20.31 13.69 37.26
CA HIS A 496 19.40 13.25 36.21
C HIS A 496 18.68 14.42 35.55
N LEU A 497 18.13 15.34 36.34
CA LEU A 497 17.42 16.51 35.83
C LEU A 497 18.33 17.42 35.01
N ARG A 498 19.58 17.62 35.46
CA ARG A 498 20.57 18.40 34.73
C ARG A 498 20.92 17.74 33.39
N LEU A 499 21.13 16.43 33.38
CA LEU A 499 21.41 15.70 32.14
C LEU A 499 20.23 15.77 31.18
N LEU A 500 18.99 15.58 31.66
CA LEU A 500 17.79 15.72 30.84
C LEU A 500 17.71 17.11 30.22
N LEU A 501 17.97 18.16 31.01
CA LEU A 501 17.97 19.54 30.53
C LEU A 501 19.01 19.74 29.41
N ASP A 502 20.20 19.16 29.55
CA ASP A 502 21.24 19.19 28.51
C ASP A 502 20.80 18.45 27.24
N GLN A 503 20.11 17.30 27.36
CA GLN A 503 19.58 16.54 26.22
C GLN A 503 18.49 17.30 25.45
N VAL A 504 17.64 18.08 26.15
CA VAL A 504 16.51 18.77 25.49
C VAL A 504 16.87 20.14 24.89
N ARG A 505 18.03 20.72 25.21
CA ARG A 505 18.42 22.08 24.77
C ARG A 505 18.52 22.26 23.25
N GLY A 506 18.64 21.18 22.48
CA GLY A 506 18.69 21.20 21.01
C GLY A 506 17.36 20.87 20.33
N LEU A 507 16.31 20.56 21.09
CA LEU A 507 15.04 20.08 20.58
C LEU A 507 14.04 21.22 20.33
N GLN A 508 13.06 20.96 19.47
CA GLN A 508 11.94 21.86 19.23
C GLN A 508 10.99 21.88 20.43
N ASN A 509 10.31 22.99 20.64
CA ASN A 509 9.41 23.18 21.80
C ASN A 509 8.37 22.05 21.95
N TYR A 510 7.83 21.54 20.84
CA TYR A 510 6.83 20.46 20.86
C TYR A 510 7.45 19.10 21.25
N GLU A 511 8.72 18.84 20.92
CA GLU A 511 9.45 17.64 21.32
C GLU A 511 9.74 17.67 22.83
N VAL A 512 10.14 18.83 23.35
CA VAL A 512 10.32 19.03 24.79
C VAL A 512 9.00 18.89 25.53
N GLU A 513 7.91 19.46 24.98
CA GLU A 513 6.58 19.31 25.54
C GLU A 513 6.16 17.83 25.62
N HIS A 514 6.42 17.06 24.58
CA HIS A 514 6.11 15.64 24.53
C HIS A 514 6.88 14.85 25.62
N ILE A 515 8.19 15.04 25.75
CA ILE A 515 8.99 14.41 26.82
C ILE A 515 8.45 14.80 28.21
N VAL A 516 8.17 16.09 28.43
CA VAL A 516 7.62 16.58 29.71
C VAL A 516 6.24 15.98 29.99
N TYR A 517 5.43 15.77 28.96
CA TYR A 517 4.15 15.10 29.08
C TYR A 517 4.32 13.63 29.50
N LEU A 518 5.25 12.90 28.91
CA LEU A 518 5.50 11.50 29.26
C LEU A 518 6.01 11.31 30.69
N ILE A 519 6.86 12.22 31.20
CA ILE A 519 7.44 12.11 32.54
C ILE A 519 6.51 12.68 33.62
N TRP A 520 6.01 13.91 33.44
CA TRP A 520 5.25 14.64 34.47
C TRP A 520 3.76 14.81 34.16
N GLY A 521 3.29 14.37 33.00
CA GLY A 521 1.89 14.50 32.59
C GLY A 521 1.51 15.93 32.19
N GLY A 522 2.49 16.74 31.78
CA GLY A 522 2.31 18.06 31.14
C GLY A 522 3.05 19.22 31.82
N ALA A 523 3.29 20.29 31.06
CA ALA A 523 4.04 21.48 31.50
C ALA A 523 3.41 22.17 32.73
N ASP A 524 2.08 22.21 32.83
CA ASP A 524 1.40 22.84 33.98
C ASP A 524 1.66 22.10 35.30
N LYS A 525 1.79 20.77 35.25
CA LYS A 525 2.17 19.98 36.41
C LYS A 525 3.62 20.21 36.77
N LEU A 526 4.51 20.27 35.77
CA LEU A 526 5.92 20.58 35.97
C LEU A 526 6.12 21.96 36.63
N LYS A 527 5.42 23.01 36.17
CA LYS A 527 5.46 24.36 36.77
C LYS A 527 5.04 24.34 38.25
N LYS A 528 4.00 23.57 38.60
CA LYS A 528 3.55 23.42 40.00
C LYS A 528 4.57 22.69 40.88
N ILE A 529 5.31 21.73 40.32
CA ILE A 529 6.39 21.03 41.01
C ILE A 529 7.58 21.99 41.20
N ALA A 530 7.97 22.72 40.14
CA ALA A 530 9.05 23.71 40.17
C ALA A 530 8.82 24.79 41.25
N ALA A 531 7.58 25.30 41.38
CA ALA A 531 7.23 26.30 42.37
C ALA A 531 7.35 25.84 43.83
N LYS A 532 7.39 24.52 44.07
CA LYS A 532 7.53 23.92 45.41
C LYS A 532 8.94 23.39 45.68
N ALA A 533 9.81 23.36 44.66
CA ALA A 533 11.16 22.86 44.77
C ALA A 533 12.11 23.99 45.19
N GLU A 534 12.99 23.69 46.14
CA GLU A 534 14.00 24.62 46.63
C GLU A 534 15.33 24.45 45.86
N GLY A 535 16.18 25.48 45.89
CA GLY A 535 17.53 25.43 45.31
C GLY A 535 17.59 25.35 43.78
N ASP A 536 18.71 24.81 43.27
CA ASP A 536 18.99 24.71 41.83
C ASP A 536 18.00 23.78 41.09
N ARG A 537 17.45 22.79 41.79
CA ARG A 537 16.40 21.91 41.27
C ARG A 537 15.16 22.69 40.80
N GLY A 538 14.66 23.63 41.61
CA GLY A 538 13.51 24.46 41.23
C GLY A 538 13.77 25.30 39.98
N LYS A 539 14.99 25.82 39.85
CA LYS A 539 15.45 26.57 38.68
C LYS A 539 15.48 25.70 37.42
N TRP A 540 16.05 24.49 37.48
CA TRP A 540 16.12 23.60 36.32
C TRP A 540 14.75 23.07 35.88
N LEU A 541 13.85 22.73 36.81
CA LEU A 541 12.47 22.35 36.47
C LEU A 541 11.72 23.50 35.78
N PHE A 542 11.97 24.74 36.20
CA PHE A 542 11.39 25.92 35.57
C PHE A 542 11.97 26.18 34.17
N GLU A 543 13.28 26.02 33.98
CA GLU A 543 13.94 26.11 32.67
C GLU A 543 13.37 25.07 31.70
N LEU A 544 13.20 23.82 32.16
CA LEU A 544 12.59 22.75 31.38
C LEU A 544 11.13 23.07 31.00
N ALA A 545 10.35 23.65 31.92
CA ALA A 545 8.98 24.08 31.64
C ALA A 545 8.94 25.23 30.61
N GLN A 546 9.89 26.17 30.65
CA GLN A 546 9.99 27.25 29.66
C GLN A 546 10.36 26.72 28.26
N ALA A 547 11.22 25.70 28.19
CA ALA A 547 11.61 25.07 26.93
C ALA A 547 10.45 24.41 26.17
N THR A 548 9.30 24.15 26.83
CA THR A 548 8.08 23.67 26.16
C THR A 548 7.36 24.75 25.33
N GLY A 549 7.74 26.03 25.45
CA GLY A 549 7.13 27.13 24.69
C GLY A 549 5.72 27.55 25.13
N ARG A 550 5.11 26.86 26.11
CA ARG A 550 3.85 27.30 26.75
C ARG A 550 4.17 28.31 27.85
N SER A 551 4.12 29.61 27.53
CA SER A 551 4.22 30.71 28.50
C SER A 551 3.07 30.66 29.51
#